data_AF-A0A7S1VF92-F1
#
_entry.id   AF-A0A7S1VF92-F1
#
_cell.length_a   1.000
_cell.length_b   1.000
_cell.length_c   1.000
_cell.angle_alpha   90.00
_cell.angle_beta   90.00
_cell.angle_gamma   90.00
#
_symmetry.space_group_name_H-M   'P 1'
#
loop_
_entity.id
_entity.type
_entity.pdbx_description
1 polymer ?
#
loop_
_entity_poly.entity_id
_entity_poly.type
_entity_poly.pdbx_seq_one_letter_code
_entity_poly.pdbx_strand_id
1 'polypeptide(L)'
;IATSDGRAMALAPLISPDELEDFEEFAYDFYYNTAGLPNTTGVSSFGRGVWWTDPELNTSDNRFWTGSTGGKTPWGSPNLVHAPIFEFSTMPSPILMTDLHFEEVRGRIIDGFIANAVEYQDTGNMSTCGGFSDFLVLQSSQAVGAVIMHPINPANDSTKLTGIISSSIAWYETLHEGFNSEVQGIDCVLCSDTVCNTYSVLEGNIEFKGPGDLHQKTYESLGKSTNLTNNGQCLTNVSSSFNLTMYPTSAFFNVYSTSNPTIATIGAV
;
A
#
# COMPACT_ATOMS: atom_id res chain seq x y z
N ILE A 1 -16.84 16.35 -2.26
CA ILE A 1 -15.81 15.62 -1.49
C ILE A 1 -14.82 15.11 -2.52
N ALA A 2 -13.54 15.44 -2.40
CA ALA A 2 -12.51 14.90 -3.28
C ALA A 2 -12.23 13.46 -2.81
N THR A 3 -12.83 12.48 -3.47
CA THR A 3 -12.80 11.06 -3.06
C THR A 3 -11.51 10.34 -3.50
N SER A 4 -10.44 11.10 -3.73
CA SER A 4 -9.20 10.62 -4.37
C SER A 4 -7.92 11.00 -3.61
N ASP A 5 -8.01 11.51 -2.39
CA ASP A 5 -6.82 11.99 -1.65
C ASP A 5 -5.83 10.85 -1.31
N GLY A 6 -6.28 9.58 -1.20
CA GLY A 6 -5.44 8.41 -1.00
C GLY A 6 -5.00 7.65 -2.27
N ARG A 7 -5.38 8.11 -3.48
CA ARG A 7 -5.04 7.43 -4.76
C ARG A 7 -3.76 7.98 -5.36
N ALA A 8 -2.71 7.99 -4.55
CA ALA A 8 -1.46 8.52 -5.02
C ALA A 8 -0.61 7.43 -5.67
N MET A 9 -0.23 7.67 -6.93
CA MET A 9 0.65 6.78 -7.67
C MET A 9 2.09 7.23 -7.54
N ALA A 10 2.98 6.27 -7.33
CA ALA A 10 4.41 6.44 -7.23
C ALA A 10 5.11 5.68 -8.37
N LEU A 11 6.10 6.33 -8.98
CA LEU A 11 7.08 5.67 -9.83
C LEU A 11 8.37 5.49 -9.03
N ALA A 12 8.86 4.26 -8.92
CA ALA A 12 10.09 3.94 -8.23
C ALA A 12 11.03 3.11 -9.12
N PRO A 13 12.06 3.71 -9.75
CA PRO A 13 13.04 2.94 -10.50
C PRO A 13 13.84 2.03 -9.56
N LEU A 14 14.34 0.91 -10.09
CA LEU A 14 15.31 0.09 -9.37
C LEU A 14 16.72 0.57 -9.70
N ILE A 15 17.47 0.91 -8.67
CA ILE A 15 18.80 1.51 -8.77
C ILE A 15 19.79 0.61 -8.04
N SER A 16 20.89 0.26 -8.70
CA SER A 16 21.98 -0.45 -8.02
C SER A 16 22.80 0.53 -7.15
N PRO A 17 23.54 0.05 -6.13
CA PRO A 17 24.34 0.93 -5.28
C PRO A 17 25.33 1.80 -6.05
N ASP A 18 25.90 1.28 -7.15
CA ASP A 18 26.87 2.01 -7.99
C ASP A 18 26.22 3.10 -8.86
N GLU A 19 24.89 3.05 -9.07
CA GLU A 19 24.12 4.02 -9.85
C GLU A 19 23.42 5.08 -8.97
N LEU A 20 23.49 4.95 -7.64
CA LEU A 20 22.70 5.75 -6.71
C LEU A 20 23.03 7.24 -6.76
N GLU A 21 24.31 7.60 -6.77
CA GLU A 21 24.75 9.00 -6.80
C GLU A 21 24.30 9.70 -8.10
N ASP A 22 24.50 9.04 -9.24
CA ASP A 22 24.05 9.55 -10.55
C ASP A 22 22.52 9.71 -10.60
N PHE A 23 21.78 8.76 -10.03
CA PHE A 23 20.33 8.85 -9.91
C PHE A 23 19.90 10.03 -9.04
N GLU A 24 20.53 10.24 -7.88
CA GLU A 24 20.22 11.35 -6.98
C GLU A 24 20.48 12.69 -7.66
N GLU A 25 21.62 12.86 -8.34
CA GLU A 25 21.92 14.07 -9.10
C GLU A 25 20.86 14.33 -10.17
N PHE A 26 20.51 13.32 -10.97
CA PHE A 26 19.46 13.39 -11.96
C PHE A 26 18.11 13.77 -11.34
N ALA A 27 17.71 13.12 -10.24
CA ALA A 27 16.40 13.33 -9.63
C ALA A 27 16.25 14.76 -9.10
N TYR A 28 17.27 15.30 -8.43
CA TYR A 28 17.23 16.67 -7.92
C TYR A 28 17.34 17.73 -9.03
N ASP A 29 18.11 17.47 -10.10
CA ASP A 29 18.10 18.33 -11.29
C ASP A 29 16.71 18.36 -11.92
N PHE A 30 16.08 17.19 -12.09
CA PHE A 30 14.70 17.10 -12.57
C PHE A 30 13.75 17.89 -11.68
N TYR A 31 13.75 17.68 -10.36
CA TYR A 31 12.84 18.38 -9.46
C TYR A 31 12.99 19.91 -9.54
N TYR A 32 14.21 20.42 -9.50
CA TYR A 32 14.43 21.86 -9.36
C TYR A 32 14.42 22.60 -10.70
N ASN A 33 14.99 22.00 -11.74
CA ASN A 33 15.22 22.67 -13.01
C ASN A 33 14.21 22.27 -14.09
N THR A 34 13.74 21.01 -14.08
CA THR A 34 12.76 20.53 -15.09
C THR A 34 11.32 20.69 -14.61
N ALA A 35 11.01 20.21 -13.41
CA ALA A 35 9.66 20.26 -12.83
C ALA A 35 9.36 21.59 -12.11
N GLY A 36 10.39 22.41 -11.83
CA GLY A 36 10.25 23.71 -11.18
C GLY A 36 9.74 23.64 -9.73
N LEU A 37 10.00 22.53 -9.04
CA LEU A 37 9.60 22.32 -7.65
C LEU A 37 10.50 23.12 -6.69
N PRO A 38 10.02 23.43 -5.47
CA PRO A 38 10.85 24.09 -4.46
C PRO A 38 12.16 23.35 -4.22
N ASN A 39 13.24 24.08 -3.96
CA ASN A 39 14.57 23.53 -3.67
C ASN A 39 14.65 22.70 -2.36
N THR A 40 13.56 22.65 -1.60
CA THR A 40 13.37 21.80 -0.41
C THR A 40 12.70 20.45 -0.74
N THR A 41 12.30 20.23 -1.99
CA THR A 41 11.62 19.00 -2.42
C THR A 41 12.57 17.82 -2.30
N GLY A 42 12.12 16.76 -1.61
CA GLY A 42 12.91 15.55 -1.37
C GLY A 42 14.13 15.74 -0.47
N VAL A 43 14.31 16.91 0.17
CA VAL A 43 15.46 17.19 1.04
C VAL A 43 15.16 16.76 2.47
N SER A 44 16.13 16.09 3.10
CA SER A 44 16.08 15.68 4.51
C SER A 44 17.06 16.50 5.35
N SER A 45 17.12 16.26 6.66
CA SER A 45 18.03 16.94 7.59
C SER A 45 19.51 16.80 7.24
N PHE A 46 19.89 15.73 6.55
CA PHE A 46 21.24 15.48 6.04
C PHE A 46 21.48 16.10 4.64
N GLY A 47 20.47 16.71 4.02
CA GLY A 47 20.53 17.26 2.68
C GLY A 47 19.83 16.39 1.63
N ARG A 48 20.45 16.27 0.46
CA ARG A 48 19.95 15.51 -0.69
C ARG A 48 20.32 14.04 -0.54
N GLY A 49 19.41 13.15 -0.92
CA GLY A 49 19.66 11.73 -1.08
C GLY A 49 18.40 10.88 -0.92
N VAL A 50 18.48 9.63 -1.37
CA VAL A 50 17.50 8.58 -1.10
C VAL A 50 17.52 8.27 0.39
N TRP A 51 16.35 8.13 1.00
CA TRP A 51 16.24 8.04 2.45
C TRP A 51 15.27 6.97 2.94
N TRP A 52 15.50 6.57 4.18
CA TRP A 52 14.58 5.76 4.97
C TRP A 52 14.39 6.39 6.35
N THR A 53 13.29 6.05 7.04
CA THR A 53 13.00 6.53 8.39
C THR A 53 13.44 5.49 9.41
N ASP A 54 14.24 5.92 10.38
CA ASP A 54 14.56 5.15 11.58
C ASP A 54 14.10 5.93 12.81
N PRO A 55 13.04 5.48 13.52
CA PRO A 55 12.50 6.15 14.70
C PRO A 55 13.50 6.34 15.84
N GLU A 56 14.60 5.59 15.87
CA GLU A 56 15.64 5.71 16.90
C GLU A 56 16.68 6.79 16.57
N LEU A 57 16.66 7.35 15.36
CA LEU A 57 17.57 8.42 14.96
C LEU A 57 17.22 9.74 15.66
N ASN A 58 18.26 10.38 16.20
CA ASN A 58 18.14 11.71 16.80
C ASN A 58 18.38 12.82 15.74
N THR A 59 17.58 12.82 14.66
CA THR A 59 17.54 13.90 13.66
C THR A 59 16.18 14.59 13.68
N SER A 60 16.05 15.77 13.05
CA SER A 60 14.79 16.52 13.10
C SER A 60 13.63 15.83 12.35
N ASP A 61 13.95 14.90 11.46
CA ASP A 61 13.00 14.19 10.59
C ASP A 61 13.09 12.67 10.73
N ASN A 62 13.97 12.15 11.60
CA ASN A 62 14.25 10.71 11.79
C ASN A 62 14.69 10.00 10.49
N ARG A 63 15.24 10.74 9.53
CA ARG A 63 15.69 10.20 8.23
C ARG A 63 17.21 10.02 8.21
N PHE A 64 17.65 8.98 7.53
CA PHE A 64 19.05 8.80 7.14
C PHE A 64 19.17 8.49 5.64
N TRP A 65 20.36 8.78 5.12
CA TRP A 65 20.72 8.51 3.73
C TRP A 65 21.02 7.03 3.53
N THR A 66 20.26 6.36 2.66
CA THR A 66 20.39 4.92 2.42
C THR A 66 21.63 4.54 1.62
N GLY A 67 22.24 5.49 0.88
CA GLY A 67 23.47 5.23 0.15
C GLY A 67 24.65 4.79 1.02
N SER A 68 24.66 5.23 2.28
CA SER A 68 25.65 4.81 3.28
C SER A 68 25.63 3.30 3.60
N THR A 69 24.56 2.57 3.25
CA THR A 69 24.44 1.13 3.51
C THR A 69 24.84 0.26 2.32
N GLY A 70 25.06 0.86 1.15
CA GLY A 70 25.35 0.14 -0.10
C GLY A 70 24.22 -0.82 -0.50
N GLY A 71 22.96 -0.38 -0.35
CA GLY A 71 21.76 -1.17 -0.68
C GLY A 71 21.38 -2.23 0.36
N LYS A 72 22.13 -2.35 1.47
CA LYS A 72 21.78 -3.29 2.54
C LYS A 72 20.57 -2.79 3.31
N THR A 73 19.52 -3.60 3.36
CA THR A 73 18.31 -3.27 4.10
C THR A 73 18.42 -3.72 5.57
N PRO A 74 17.74 -3.04 6.52
CA PRO A 74 17.74 -3.43 7.93
C PRO A 74 17.17 -4.83 8.20
N TRP A 75 16.28 -5.30 7.32
CA TRP A 75 15.63 -6.60 7.41
C TRP A 75 16.41 -7.75 6.72
N GLY A 76 17.58 -7.44 6.15
CA GLY A 76 18.50 -8.44 5.61
C GLY A 76 18.10 -9.02 4.25
N SER A 77 17.58 -8.19 3.34
CA SER A 77 17.36 -8.58 1.95
C SER A 77 18.66 -9.12 1.32
N PRO A 78 18.60 -10.20 0.52
CA PRO A 78 19.76 -10.65 -0.26
C PRO A 78 20.06 -9.74 -1.45
N ASN A 79 19.12 -8.89 -1.88
CA ASN A 79 19.28 -8.04 -3.06
C ASN A 79 19.81 -6.66 -2.66
N LEU A 80 20.91 -6.23 -3.28
CA LEU A 80 21.47 -4.89 -3.06
C LEU A 80 20.88 -3.94 -4.10
N VAL A 81 19.71 -3.40 -3.81
CA VAL A 81 19.00 -2.45 -4.68
C VAL A 81 18.34 -1.35 -3.85
N HIS A 82 18.17 -0.20 -4.47
CA HIS A 82 17.35 0.91 -3.99
C HIS A 82 16.10 1.03 -4.85
N ALA A 83 14.97 1.37 -4.24
CA ALA A 83 13.71 1.63 -4.94
C ALA A 83 13.12 2.99 -4.51
N PRO A 84 13.80 4.11 -4.81
CA PRO A 84 13.36 5.45 -4.40
C PRO A 84 12.07 5.87 -5.10
N ILE A 85 11.13 6.47 -4.37
CA ILE A 85 9.98 7.16 -5.00
C ILE A 85 10.49 8.39 -5.77
N PHE A 86 10.52 8.30 -7.10
CA PHE A 86 10.97 9.37 -7.99
C PHE A 86 9.84 10.32 -8.39
N GLU A 87 8.70 9.79 -8.83
CA GLU A 87 7.52 10.62 -9.11
C GLU A 87 6.38 10.24 -8.18
N PHE A 88 5.58 11.23 -7.82
CA PHE A 88 4.37 11.04 -7.03
C PHE A 88 3.27 11.96 -7.53
N SER A 89 2.03 11.48 -7.60
CA SER A 89 0.93 12.24 -8.21
C SER A 89 0.58 13.59 -7.55
N THR A 90 1.13 13.90 -6.36
CA THR A 90 0.85 15.12 -5.59
C THR A 90 2.09 16.00 -5.32
N MET A 91 3.06 16.04 -6.24
CA MET A 91 4.28 16.85 -6.09
C MET A 91 4.00 18.34 -5.78
N PRO A 92 4.79 18.98 -4.87
CA PRO A 92 5.88 18.41 -4.08
C PRO A 92 5.36 17.60 -2.87
N SER A 93 5.96 16.43 -2.61
CA SER A 93 5.53 15.53 -1.54
C SER A 93 6.69 15.13 -0.62
N PRO A 94 6.48 15.03 0.71
CA PRO A 94 7.52 14.65 1.66
C PRO A 94 7.97 13.20 1.52
N ILE A 95 7.28 12.37 0.73
CA ILE A 95 7.64 10.96 0.48
C ILE A 95 8.55 10.78 -0.74
N LEU A 96 8.84 11.85 -1.49
CA LEU A 96 9.80 11.74 -2.59
C LEU A 96 11.16 11.33 -2.02
N MET A 97 11.87 10.49 -2.76
CA MET A 97 13.14 9.89 -2.38
C MET A 97 13.05 8.87 -1.22
N THR A 98 11.85 8.52 -0.71
CA THR A 98 11.72 7.38 0.20
C THR A 98 12.13 6.10 -0.52
N ASP A 99 13.01 5.31 0.08
CA ASP A 99 13.39 4.00 -0.43
C ASP A 99 12.34 2.93 -0.06
N LEU A 100 11.55 2.49 -1.04
CA LEU A 100 10.52 1.47 -0.82
C LEU A 100 11.11 0.11 -0.42
N HIS A 101 12.36 -0.19 -0.77
CA HIS A 101 12.98 -1.48 -0.50
C HIS A 101 13.44 -1.62 0.96
N PHE A 102 13.67 -0.49 1.65
CA PHE A 102 14.16 -0.49 3.03
C PHE A 102 13.11 -0.87 4.07
N GLU A 103 11.83 -0.69 3.76
CA GLU A 103 10.75 -1.20 4.60
C GLU A 103 10.50 -2.68 4.29
N GLU A 104 10.58 -3.55 5.29
CA GLU A 104 10.43 -5.00 5.09
C GLU A 104 9.13 -5.38 4.35
N VAL A 105 8.00 -4.80 4.76
CA VAL A 105 6.67 -5.12 4.21
C VAL A 105 6.58 -4.82 2.71
N ARG A 106 7.20 -3.73 2.24
CA ARG A 106 7.27 -3.36 0.83
C ARG A 106 8.40 -4.08 0.11
N GLY A 107 9.57 -4.12 0.72
CA GLY A 107 10.78 -4.72 0.17
C GLY A 107 10.65 -6.21 -0.13
N ARG A 108 9.89 -6.96 0.68
CA ARG A 108 9.57 -8.36 0.37
C ARG A 108 8.86 -8.52 -0.97
N ILE A 109 7.95 -7.61 -1.33
CA ILE A 109 7.26 -7.64 -2.64
C ILE A 109 8.25 -7.40 -3.77
N ILE A 110 9.16 -6.43 -3.59
CA ILE A 110 10.22 -6.10 -4.55
C ILE A 110 11.13 -7.31 -4.77
N ASP A 111 11.56 -7.96 -3.70
CA ASP A 111 12.33 -9.20 -3.76
C ASP A 111 11.56 -10.32 -4.47
N GLY A 112 10.24 -10.40 -4.27
CA GLY A 112 9.35 -11.30 -5.01
C GLY A 112 9.33 -11.03 -6.52
N PHE A 113 9.37 -9.75 -6.94
CA PHE A 113 9.49 -9.40 -8.35
C PHE A 113 10.86 -9.77 -8.93
N ILE A 114 11.95 -9.53 -8.19
CA ILE A 114 13.30 -9.92 -8.60
C ILE A 114 13.39 -11.44 -8.76
N ALA A 115 12.87 -12.19 -7.80
CA ALA A 115 12.84 -13.66 -7.86
C ALA A 115 12.03 -14.17 -9.06
N ASN A 116 10.85 -13.60 -9.33
CA ASN A 116 10.05 -13.98 -10.51
C ASN A 116 10.76 -13.61 -11.82
N ALA A 117 11.48 -12.47 -11.88
CA ALA A 117 12.25 -12.09 -13.06
C ALA A 117 13.34 -13.14 -13.38
N VAL A 118 14.03 -13.66 -12.35
CA VAL A 118 15.01 -14.75 -12.47
C VAL A 118 14.33 -16.06 -12.89
N GLU A 119 13.22 -16.43 -12.25
CA GLU A 119 12.46 -17.65 -12.63
C GLU A 119 11.97 -17.58 -14.08
N TYR A 120 11.51 -16.41 -14.52
CA TYR A 120 11.07 -16.20 -15.89
C TYR A 120 12.22 -16.34 -16.89
N GLN A 121 13.41 -15.85 -16.54
CA GLN A 121 14.61 -16.04 -17.37
C GLN A 121 14.96 -17.53 -17.52
N ASP A 122 14.78 -18.32 -16.46
CA ASP A 122 15.11 -19.75 -16.45
C ASP A 122 14.04 -20.62 -17.13
N THR A 123 12.75 -20.26 -16.99
CA THR A 123 11.62 -21.12 -17.38
C THR A 123 10.80 -20.62 -18.55
N GLY A 124 10.86 -19.32 -18.86
CA GLY A 124 10.00 -18.66 -19.85
C GLY A 124 8.53 -18.52 -19.43
N ASN A 125 8.18 -18.79 -18.16
CA ASN A 125 6.80 -18.69 -17.67
C ASN A 125 6.67 -17.57 -16.62
N MET A 126 5.97 -16.48 -16.96
CA MET A 126 5.80 -15.35 -16.06
C MET A 126 4.59 -15.61 -15.17
N SER A 127 4.82 -15.90 -13.89
CA SER A 127 3.75 -16.30 -12.97
C SER A 127 3.12 -15.12 -12.21
N THR A 128 3.80 -13.96 -12.17
CA THR A 128 3.36 -12.79 -11.38
C THR A 128 3.40 -11.50 -12.21
N CYS A 129 2.43 -10.62 -11.97
CA CYS A 129 2.34 -9.27 -12.54
C CYS A 129 2.14 -8.17 -11.49
N GLY A 130 2.03 -8.50 -10.21
CA GLY A 130 1.86 -7.49 -9.17
C GLY A 130 2.02 -8.05 -7.78
N GLY A 131 1.86 -7.19 -6.78
CA GLY A 131 1.83 -7.62 -5.39
C GLY A 131 1.15 -6.65 -4.47
N PHE A 132 0.64 -7.20 -3.37
CA PHE A 132 0.01 -6.45 -2.30
C PHE A 132 0.86 -6.57 -1.05
N SER A 133 1.08 -5.45 -0.37
CA SER A 133 1.66 -5.48 0.96
C SER A 133 0.65 -5.97 1.98
N ASP A 134 1.17 -6.38 3.14
CA ASP A 134 0.37 -6.46 4.34
C ASP A 134 -0.06 -5.05 4.80
N PHE A 135 -0.84 -4.99 5.88
CA PHE A 135 -1.19 -3.75 6.52
C PHE A 135 0.05 -2.96 6.97
N LEU A 136 0.01 -1.67 6.70
CA LEU A 136 1.03 -0.71 7.12
C LEU A 136 0.40 0.66 7.35
N VAL A 137 1.11 1.52 8.08
CA VAL A 137 0.68 2.91 8.27
C VAL A 137 1.16 3.75 7.09
N LEU A 138 0.22 4.33 6.36
CA LEU A 138 0.53 5.18 5.22
C LEU A 138 1.14 6.50 5.70
N GLN A 139 2.33 6.85 5.21
CA GLN A 139 3.03 8.06 5.65
C GLN A 139 2.24 9.35 5.38
N SER A 140 1.47 9.39 4.28
CA SER A 140 0.72 10.57 3.85
C SER A 140 -0.52 10.86 4.70
N SER A 141 -1.25 9.82 5.12
CA SER A 141 -2.53 9.96 5.84
C SER A 141 -2.48 9.51 7.30
N GLN A 142 -1.41 8.84 7.72
CA GLN A 142 -1.31 8.12 9.00
C GLN A 142 -2.41 7.06 9.19
N ALA A 143 -3.11 6.69 8.11
CA ALA A 143 -4.14 5.67 8.14
C ALA A 143 -3.55 4.27 7.95
N VAL A 144 -4.23 3.28 8.51
CA VAL A 144 -3.96 1.86 8.21
C VAL A 144 -4.38 1.58 6.77
N GLY A 145 -3.43 1.09 5.99
CA GLY A 145 -3.60 0.85 4.57
C GLY A 145 -2.79 -0.35 4.09
N ALA A 146 -2.71 -0.50 2.79
CA ALA A 146 -1.79 -1.38 2.09
C ALA A 146 -1.19 -0.63 0.91
N VAL A 147 -0.23 -1.25 0.22
CA VAL A 147 0.24 -0.78 -1.08
C VAL A 147 0.07 -1.88 -2.12
N ILE A 148 -0.33 -1.48 -3.31
CA ILE A 148 -0.27 -2.29 -4.53
C ILE A 148 1.01 -1.90 -5.25
N MET A 149 1.73 -2.89 -5.76
CA MET A 149 2.91 -2.69 -6.60
C MET A 149 2.77 -3.48 -7.89
N HIS A 150 3.24 -2.89 -8.98
CA HIS A 150 3.34 -3.54 -10.28
C HIS A 150 4.77 -3.36 -10.81
N PRO A 151 5.47 -4.43 -11.21
CA PRO A 151 6.80 -4.33 -11.80
C PRO A 151 6.73 -3.64 -13.17
N ILE A 152 7.79 -2.92 -13.51
CA ILE A 152 8.02 -2.32 -14.82
C ILE A 152 9.16 -3.08 -15.49
N ASN A 153 8.84 -3.74 -16.59
CA ASN A 153 9.80 -4.41 -17.45
C ASN A 153 9.98 -3.63 -18.76
N PRO A 154 11.19 -3.57 -19.35
CA PRO A 154 11.39 -3.03 -20.68
C PRO A 154 10.52 -3.74 -21.73
N ALA A 155 10.01 -2.99 -22.70
CA ALA A 155 9.15 -3.52 -23.76
C ALA A 155 9.78 -4.68 -24.56
N ASN A 156 11.11 -4.70 -24.66
CA ASN A 156 11.86 -5.70 -25.41
C ASN A 156 12.51 -6.78 -24.52
N ASP A 157 12.29 -6.72 -23.20
CA ASP A 157 12.90 -7.66 -22.26
C ASP A 157 12.04 -7.80 -20.99
N SER A 158 11.13 -8.77 -20.99
CA SER A 158 10.29 -9.08 -19.83
C SER A 158 11.04 -9.82 -18.70
N THR A 159 12.30 -10.21 -18.90
CA THR A 159 13.13 -10.82 -17.86
C THR A 159 13.88 -9.78 -17.02
N LYS A 160 13.94 -8.53 -17.48
CA LYS A 160 14.59 -7.44 -16.76
C LYS A 160 13.57 -6.61 -15.99
N LEU A 161 13.75 -6.47 -14.68
CA LEU A 161 12.99 -5.54 -13.85
C LEU A 161 13.72 -4.18 -13.82
N THR A 162 13.02 -3.09 -14.11
CA THR A 162 13.62 -1.73 -14.18
C THR A 162 13.02 -0.73 -13.22
N GLY A 163 11.84 -1.01 -12.68
CA GLY A 163 11.17 -0.13 -11.74
C GLY A 163 9.86 -0.73 -11.30
N ILE A 164 9.14 0.05 -10.52
CA ILE A 164 7.87 -0.31 -9.90
C ILE A 164 6.92 0.88 -10.03
N ILE A 165 5.67 0.60 -10.36
CA ILE A 165 4.56 1.52 -10.10
C ILE A 165 3.91 1.06 -8.79
N SER A 166 3.72 1.98 -7.86
CA SER A 166 3.03 1.69 -6.60
C SER A 166 1.86 2.63 -6.37
N SER A 167 0.81 2.13 -5.71
CA SER A 167 -0.30 2.94 -5.22
C SER A 167 -0.63 2.52 -3.80
N SER A 168 -0.96 3.49 -2.94
CA SER A 168 -1.54 3.19 -1.63
C SER A 168 -3.01 2.82 -1.73
N ILE A 169 -3.46 1.97 -0.82
CA ILE A 169 -4.86 1.71 -0.50
C ILE A 169 -5.09 2.19 0.92
N ALA A 170 -5.84 3.26 1.10
CA ALA A 170 -6.40 3.61 2.39
C ALA A 170 -7.71 2.83 2.57
N TRP A 171 -7.74 1.88 3.50
CA TRP A 171 -8.88 0.98 3.64
C TRP A 171 -10.15 1.70 4.09
N TYR A 172 -10.02 2.72 4.95
CA TYR A 172 -11.17 3.54 5.35
C TYR A 172 -11.82 4.27 4.16
N GLU A 173 -11.02 4.79 3.22
CA GLU A 173 -11.53 5.44 1.99
C GLU A 173 -12.19 4.41 1.07
N THR A 174 -11.55 3.25 0.91
CA THR A 174 -12.07 2.17 0.07
C THR A 174 -13.43 1.69 0.57
N LEU A 175 -13.59 1.53 1.89
CA LEU A 175 -14.86 1.20 2.50
C LEU A 175 -15.88 2.35 2.39
N HIS A 176 -15.45 3.60 2.54
CA HIS A 176 -16.34 4.76 2.46
C HIS A 176 -17.01 4.88 1.10
N GLU A 177 -16.25 4.65 0.02
CA GLU A 177 -16.80 4.63 -1.35
C GLU A 177 -17.78 3.46 -1.58
N GLY A 178 -17.67 2.38 -0.78
CA GLY A 178 -18.53 1.21 -0.88
C GLY A 178 -19.91 1.38 -0.22
N PHE A 179 -20.08 2.33 0.69
CA PHE A 179 -21.31 2.53 1.44
C PHE A 179 -21.98 3.87 1.13
N ASN A 180 -23.29 3.83 0.87
CA ASN A 180 -24.11 5.05 0.80
C ASN A 180 -24.23 5.67 2.22
N SER A 181 -24.30 7.00 2.30
CA SER A 181 -24.72 7.80 3.46
C SER A 181 -25.95 7.29 4.24
N GLU A 182 -26.84 6.53 3.61
CA GLU A 182 -28.00 5.94 4.29
C GLU A 182 -27.66 4.67 5.11
N VAL A 183 -26.54 4.01 4.80
CA VAL A 183 -26.15 2.75 5.43
C VAL A 183 -25.58 3.02 6.82
N GLN A 184 -26.05 2.28 7.82
CA GLN A 184 -25.51 2.36 9.17
C GLN A 184 -25.53 1.01 9.88
N GLY A 185 -24.64 0.88 10.86
CA GLY A 185 -24.63 -0.26 11.78
C GLY A 185 -24.02 -1.52 11.19
N ILE A 186 -22.99 -1.41 10.34
CA ILE A 186 -22.20 -2.54 9.88
C ILE A 186 -20.80 -2.44 10.48
N ASP A 187 -20.32 -3.51 11.08
CA ASP A 187 -18.91 -3.65 11.45
C ASP A 187 -18.18 -4.41 10.34
N CYS A 188 -17.18 -3.77 9.75
CA CYS A 188 -16.31 -4.30 8.70
C CYS A 188 -15.00 -4.75 9.34
N VAL A 189 -14.77 -6.06 9.39
CA VAL A 189 -13.54 -6.68 9.87
C VAL A 189 -12.71 -7.06 8.66
N LEU A 190 -11.64 -6.30 8.41
CA LEU A 190 -10.72 -6.55 7.32
C LEU A 190 -9.46 -7.22 7.85
N CYS A 191 -9.17 -8.42 7.36
CA CYS A 191 -8.03 -9.21 7.77
C CYS A 191 -7.07 -9.42 6.60
N SER A 192 -5.78 -9.36 6.89
CA SER A 192 -4.72 -9.94 6.08
C SER A 192 -4.42 -11.37 6.59
N ASP A 193 -3.36 -11.98 6.07
CA ASP A 193 -2.85 -13.25 6.58
C ASP A 193 -2.29 -13.15 8.02
N THR A 194 -1.98 -11.93 8.50
CA THR A 194 -1.28 -11.73 9.79
C THR A 194 -2.10 -10.96 10.82
N VAL A 195 -2.90 -9.96 10.40
CA VAL A 195 -3.61 -9.08 11.32
C VAL A 195 -5.01 -8.72 10.81
N CYS A 196 -5.88 -8.32 11.72
CA CYS A 196 -7.20 -7.80 11.41
C CYS A 196 -7.36 -6.36 11.91
N ASN A 197 -8.23 -5.60 11.26
CA ASN A 197 -8.61 -4.25 11.61
C ASN A 197 -10.12 -4.11 11.49
N THR A 198 -10.76 -3.48 12.47
CA THR A 198 -12.21 -3.29 12.48
C THR A 198 -12.58 -1.84 12.20
N TYR A 199 -13.59 -1.67 11.36
CA TYR A 199 -14.18 -0.38 11.02
C TYR A 199 -15.69 -0.45 11.25
N SER A 200 -16.32 0.67 11.60
CA SER A 200 -17.77 0.79 11.70
C SER A 200 -18.32 1.73 10.65
N VAL A 201 -19.44 1.34 10.05
CA VAL A 201 -20.21 2.15 9.12
C VAL A 201 -21.30 2.89 9.89
N LEU A 202 -21.21 4.21 9.95
CA LEU A 202 -22.16 5.10 10.61
C LEU A 202 -22.63 6.17 9.61
N GLU A 203 -23.86 6.02 9.10
CA GLU A 203 -24.44 6.94 8.11
C GLU A 203 -23.52 7.11 6.89
N GLY A 204 -23.03 6.00 6.35
CA GLY A 204 -22.06 5.90 5.25
C GLY A 204 -20.63 6.34 5.59
N ASN A 205 -20.40 6.93 6.77
CA ASN A 205 -19.05 7.26 7.23
C ASN A 205 -18.35 6.04 7.81
N ILE A 206 -17.04 5.96 7.61
CA ILE A 206 -16.21 4.87 8.12
C ILE A 206 -15.41 5.34 9.31
N GLU A 207 -15.63 4.72 10.46
CA GLU A 207 -14.87 4.96 11.68
C GLU A 207 -13.95 3.78 11.98
N PHE A 208 -12.65 4.04 12.15
CA PHE A 208 -11.72 3.00 12.59
C PHE A 208 -11.95 2.68 14.07
N LYS A 209 -12.40 1.45 14.36
CA LYS A 209 -12.60 0.98 15.74
C LYS A 209 -11.31 0.58 16.42
N GLY A 210 -10.37 0.03 15.66
CA GLY A 210 -9.09 -0.41 16.18
C GLY A 210 -8.60 -1.74 15.58
N PRO A 211 -7.41 -2.18 16.02
CA PRO A 211 -6.83 -3.45 15.60
C PRO A 211 -7.59 -4.64 16.20
N GLY A 212 -7.56 -5.75 15.49
CA GLY A 212 -8.25 -6.99 15.81
C GLY A 212 -9.67 -7.05 15.26
N ASP A 213 -10.33 -8.17 15.54
CA ASP A 213 -11.76 -8.33 15.31
C ASP A 213 -12.54 -7.79 16.53
N LEU A 214 -13.14 -6.62 16.36
CA LEU A 214 -13.86 -5.86 17.37
C LEU A 214 -15.37 -5.78 17.05
N HIS A 215 -15.89 -6.69 16.21
CA HIS A 215 -17.32 -6.75 15.95
C HIS A 215 -18.10 -7.16 17.23
N GLN A 216 -19.39 -6.85 17.23
CA GLN A 216 -20.27 -7.26 18.32
C GLN A 216 -20.56 -8.78 18.25
N LYS A 217 -20.01 -9.56 19.19
CA LYS A 217 -20.15 -11.04 19.25
C LYS A 217 -21.58 -11.57 19.16
N THR A 218 -22.58 -10.79 19.57
CA THR A 218 -24.00 -11.15 19.45
C THR A 218 -24.42 -11.40 18.00
N TYR A 219 -23.73 -10.81 17.02
CA TYR A 219 -24.02 -10.91 15.59
C TYR A 219 -23.00 -11.77 14.82
N GLU A 220 -22.12 -12.48 15.51
CA GLU A 220 -21.08 -13.34 14.91
C GLU A 220 -21.65 -14.26 13.83
N SER A 221 -22.77 -14.93 14.12
CA SER A 221 -23.40 -15.89 13.21
C SER A 221 -23.99 -15.28 11.93
N LEU A 222 -24.06 -13.94 11.86
CA LEU A 222 -24.58 -13.20 10.71
C LEU A 222 -23.46 -12.65 9.82
N GLY A 223 -22.19 -12.85 10.20
CA GLY A 223 -21.03 -12.44 9.43
C GLY A 223 -21.05 -12.98 8.00
N LYS A 224 -20.74 -12.11 7.03
CA LYS A 224 -20.52 -12.49 5.63
C LYS A 224 -19.13 -12.10 5.20
N SER A 225 -18.36 -13.09 4.77
CA SER A 225 -16.97 -12.92 4.35
C SER A 225 -16.84 -12.95 2.83
N THR A 226 -15.91 -12.15 2.31
CA THR A 226 -15.47 -12.20 0.92
C THR A 226 -13.96 -11.97 0.85
N ASN A 227 -13.30 -12.75 0.00
CA ASN A 227 -11.89 -12.53 -0.30
C ASN A 227 -11.79 -11.35 -1.30
N LEU A 228 -10.99 -10.35 -0.96
CA LEU A 228 -10.78 -9.15 -1.79
C LEU A 228 -9.63 -9.32 -2.78
N THR A 229 -8.64 -10.15 -2.45
CA THR A 229 -7.45 -10.37 -3.27
C THR A 229 -7.17 -11.86 -3.42
N ASN A 230 -7.31 -12.37 -4.65
CA ASN A 230 -7.03 -13.77 -4.94
C ASN A 230 -5.55 -13.96 -5.29
N ASN A 231 -4.78 -14.55 -4.37
CA ASN A 231 -3.36 -14.88 -4.58
C ASN A 231 -3.10 -15.88 -5.72
N GLY A 232 -4.14 -16.47 -6.32
CA GLY A 232 -4.01 -17.44 -7.40
C GLY A 232 -3.84 -16.87 -8.82
N GLN A 233 -3.96 -15.55 -9.03
CA GLN A 233 -3.82 -14.95 -10.36
C GLN A 233 -2.87 -13.76 -10.35
N CYS A 234 -1.66 -14.00 -10.84
CA CYS A 234 -0.66 -12.99 -11.17
C CYS A 234 -0.18 -12.11 -10.00
N LEU A 235 -0.21 -12.59 -8.76
CA LEU A 235 0.42 -11.94 -7.60
C LEU A 235 1.70 -12.66 -7.20
N THR A 236 2.67 -11.94 -6.62
CA THR A 236 3.84 -12.58 -6.01
C THR A 236 3.40 -13.50 -4.87
N ASN A 237 4.13 -14.59 -4.65
CA ASN A 237 3.86 -15.53 -3.56
C ASN A 237 4.00 -14.92 -2.16
N VAL A 238 4.67 -13.77 -2.05
CA VAL A 238 4.81 -12.96 -0.83
C VAL A 238 3.68 -11.93 -0.67
N SER A 239 2.74 -11.84 -1.61
CA SER A 239 1.61 -10.91 -1.52
C SER A 239 0.63 -11.34 -0.43
N SER A 240 0.19 -10.38 0.36
CA SER A 240 -0.84 -10.61 1.36
C SER A 240 -2.21 -10.81 0.72
N SER A 241 -2.97 -11.79 1.22
CA SER A 241 -4.39 -11.93 0.94
C SER A 241 -5.22 -11.08 1.90
N PHE A 242 -6.25 -10.41 1.39
CA PHE A 242 -7.21 -9.67 2.20
C PHE A 242 -8.59 -10.34 2.18
N ASN A 243 -9.17 -10.51 3.35
CA ASN A 243 -10.53 -11.02 3.55
C ASN A 243 -11.34 -9.98 4.34
N LEU A 244 -12.49 -9.58 3.80
CA LEU A 244 -13.42 -8.67 4.45
C LEU A 244 -14.60 -9.48 4.99
N THR A 245 -14.85 -9.39 6.29
CA THR A 245 -16.06 -9.91 6.92
C THR A 245 -16.92 -8.76 7.41
N MET A 246 -18.19 -8.74 7.02
CA MET A 246 -19.15 -7.72 7.43
C MET A 246 -20.17 -8.32 8.40
N TYR A 247 -20.37 -7.65 9.53
CA TYR A 247 -21.30 -8.03 10.58
C TYR A 247 -22.38 -6.95 10.74
N PRO A 248 -23.67 -7.25 10.54
CA PRO A 248 -24.72 -6.29 10.87
C PRO A 248 -24.80 -6.13 12.39
N THR A 249 -25.17 -4.94 12.85
CA THR A 249 -25.40 -4.62 14.26
C THR A 249 -26.88 -4.33 14.52
N SER A 250 -27.26 -4.07 15.78
CA SER A 250 -28.61 -3.63 16.13
C SER A 250 -29.05 -2.40 15.34
N ALA A 251 -28.15 -1.45 15.09
CA ALA A 251 -28.46 -0.24 14.32
C ALA A 251 -28.88 -0.57 12.89
N PHE A 252 -28.22 -1.53 12.24
CA PHE A 252 -28.60 -2.00 10.90
C PHE A 252 -30.02 -2.59 10.91
N PHE A 253 -30.33 -3.47 11.87
CA PHE A 253 -31.67 -4.06 11.98
C PHE A 253 -32.75 -3.04 12.31
N ASN A 254 -32.44 -2.02 13.11
CA ASN A 254 -33.42 -0.98 13.44
C ASN A 254 -33.85 -0.17 12.21
N VAL A 255 -32.95 -0.01 11.24
CA VAL A 255 -33.19 0.77 10.01
C VAL A 255 -33.73 -0.09 8.89
N TYR A 256 -33.17 -1.29 8.72
CA TYR A 256 -33.46 -2.16 7.58
C TYR A 256 -34.34 -3.37 7.93
N SER A 257 -35.01 -3.36 9.08
CA SER A 257 -36.04 -4.36 9.37
C SER A 257 -37.34 -4.05 8.65
N THR A 258 -37.95 -5.09 8.08
CA THR A 258 -39.31 -5.03 7.55
C THR A 258 -40.10 -6.16 8.15
N SER A 259 -41.34 -5.88 8.57
CA SER A 259 -42.30 -6.90 8.96
C SER A 259 -42.93 -7.60 7.75
N ASN A 260 -42.58 -7.17 6.52
CA ASN A 260 -43.09 -7.74 5.28
C ASN A 260 -42.04 -8.70 4.66
N PRO A 261 -42.22 -10.02 4.76
CA PRO A 261 -41.25 -11.00 4.28
C PRO A 261 -41.01 -10.93 2.77
N THR A 262 -41.97 -10.44 1.98
CA THR A 262 -41.81 -10.28 0.54
C THR A 262 -40.77 -9.22 0.18
N ILE A 263 -40.63 -8.17 1.00
CA ILE A 263 -39.62 -7.12 0.80
C ILE A 263 -38.23 -7.61 1.22
N ALA A 264 -38.16 -8.41 2.30
CA ALA A 264 -36.90 -9.01 2.77
C ALA A 264 -36.24 -9.93 1.74
N THR A 265 -37.03 -10.52 0.82
CA THR A 265 -36.50 -11.42 -0.22
C THR A 265 -35.85 -10.65 -1.39
N ILE A 266 -36.15 -9.37 -1.57
CA ILE A 266 -35.61 -8.54 -2.67
C ILE A 266 -34.26 -7.90 -2.28
N GLY A 267 -33.99 -7.71 -0.99
CA GLY A 267 -32.73 -7.13 -0.49
C GLY A 267 -31.59 -8.14 -0.26
N ALA A 268 -31.85 -9.44 -0.39
CA ALA A 268 -30.84 -10.50 -0.33
C ALA A 268 -30.53 -10.96 -1.76
N VAL A 269 -29.76 -10.17 -2.50
CA VAL A 269 -29.17 -10.56 -3.78
C VAL A 269 -27.69 -10.28 -3.74
#